data_AF-A0A3M3G0C5-F1
#
_entry.id   AF-A0A3M3G0C5-F1
#
_cell.length_a   1.000
_cell.length_b   1.000
_cell.length_c   1.000
_cell.angle_alpha   90.00
_cell.angle_beta   90.00
_cell.angle_gamma   90.00
#
_symmetry.space_group_name_H-M   'P 1'
#
loop_
_entity.id
_entity.type
_entity.pdbx_description
1 polymer ?
#
loop_
_entity_poly.entity_id
_entity_poly.type
_entity_poly.pdbx_seq_one_letter_code
_entity_poly.pdbx_strand_id
1 'polypeptide(L)'
;PKPDLAKRSAPAPIASEPRQSAADVAPDDGWTLPREVRATLPQKLHNAAERKLFTVDYSSGHARTLYVFSDPGCPNCQRLESSLNTLSDAFNVVVFPVPVIGKEKSIAAITPVLC
;
A
#
# COMPACT_ATOMS: atom_id res chain seq x y z
N PRO A 1 -55.49 -26.56 49.09
CA PRO A 1 -54.22 -25.77 49.11
C PRO A 1 -53.83 -25.37 47.68
N LYS A 2 -53.60 -24.07 47.46
CA LYS A 2 -53.32 -23.35 46.19
C LYS A 2 -51.97 -23.77 45.51
N PRO A 3 -51.51 -23.13 44.40
CA PRO A 3 -52.06 -22.95 43.03
C PRO A 3 -50.95 -23.18 41.95
N ASP A 4 -51.19 -22.94 40.65
CA ASP A 4 -50.29 -22.25 39.67
C ASP A 4 -50.87 -22.38 38.24
N LEU A 5 -51.45 -21.34 37.65
CA LEU A 5 -50.87 -20.19 36.94
C LEU A 5 -50.25 -20.51 35.56
N ALA A 6 -50.79 -19.81 34.57
CA ALA A 6 -50.63 -19.97 33.12
C ALA A 6 -49.21 -19.70 32.59
N LYS A 7 -48.91 -20.23 31.40
CA LYS A 7 -47.98 -19.56 30.49
C LYS A 7 -48.35 -19.75 29.01
N ARG A 8 -48.74 -18.63 28.42
CA ARG A 8 -48.95 -18.39 26.98
C ARG A 8 -47.62 -18.45 26.22
N SER A 9 -47.69 -18.92 24.98
CA SER A 9 -46.62 -18.95 23.98
C SER A 9 -46.04 -17.57 23.67
N ALA A 10 -44.72 -17.50 23.45
CA ALA A 10 -44.04 -16.39 22.79
C ALA A 10 -43.27 -16.93 21.56
N PRO A 11 -43.29 -16.25 20.40
CA PRO A 11 -42.43 -16.60 19.27
C PRO A 11 -40.97 -16.23 19.55
N ALA A 12 -40.05 -17.06 19.06
CA ALA A 12 -38.60 -16.90 19.20
C ALA A 12 -38.07 -15.62 18.52
N PRO A 13 -36.96 -15.02 19.00
CA PRO A 13 -36.38 -13.83 18.41
C PRO A 13 -35.76 -14.17 17.04
N ILE A 14 -36.06 -13.32 16.04
CA ILE A 14 -35.44 -13.36 14.71
C ILE A 14 -33.97 -13.00 14.91
N ALA A 15 -33.08 -13.94 14.57
CA ALA A 15 -31.64 -13.70 14.57
C ALA A 15 -31.32 -12.60 13.56
N SER A 16 -30.64 -11.54 14.03
CA SER A 16 -30.10 -10.49 13.18
C SER A 16 -28.99 -11.08 12.30
N GLU A 17 -29.26 -11.28 11.01
CA GLU A 17 -28.20 -11.52 10.04
C GLU A 17 -27.22 -10.32 10.03
N PRO A 18 -25.91 -10.55 9.90
CA PRO A 18 -24.96 -9.45 9.72
C PRO A 18 -25.29 -8.75 8.41
N ARG A 19 -25.81 -7.51 8.50
CA ARG A 19 -25.85 -6.60 7.35
C ARG A 19 -24.41 -6.30 6.95
N GLN A 20 -23.87 -7.05 6.01
CA GLN A 20 -22.66 -6.64 5.31
C GLN A 20 -22.95 -5.30 4.66
N SER A 21 -22.26 -4.27 5.15
CA SER A 21 -22.40 -2.91 4.64
C SER A 21 -21.81 -2.89 3.22
N ALA A 22 -22.55 -2.33 2.26
CA ALA A 22 -22.14 -2.26 0.85
C ALA A 22 -20.86 -1.42 0.60
N ALA A 23 -20.18 -0.96 1.66
CA ALA A 23 -18.91 -0.24 1.61
C ALA A 23 -17.68 -1.15 1.48
N ASP A 24 -17.82 -2.47 1.67
CA ASP A 24 -16.68 -3.41 1.69
C ASP A 24 -16.44 -4.15 0.36
N VAL A 25 -17.13 -3.78 -0.73
CA VAL A 25 -16.82 -4.35 -2.05
C VAL A 25 -15.59 -3.62 -2.61
N ALA A 26 -14.41 -4.20 -2.39
CA ALA A 26 -13.18 -3.76 -3.04
C ALA A 26 -13.42 -3.69 -4.56
N PRO A 27 -13.05 -2.59 -5.23
CA PRO A 27 -13.22 -2.48 -6.67
C PRO A 27 -12.39 -3.55 -7.39
N ASP A 28 -12.96 -4.14 -8.45
CA ASP A 28 -12.36 -5.17 -9.31
C ASP A 28 -11.24 -4.60 -10.23
N ASP A 29 -10.45 -3.67 -9.71
CA ASP A 29 -9.32 -3.06 -10.41
C ASP A 29 -7.97 -3.55 -9.87
N GLY A 30 -7.98 -4.60 -9.05
CA GLY A 30 -6.81 -5.24 -8.48
C GLY A 30 -6.13 -4.44 -7.37
N TRP A 31 -6.69 -3.30 -6.95
CA TRP A 31 -6.15 -2.53 -5.83
C TRP A 31 -6.83 -2.88 -4.52
N THR A 32 -6.03 -3.19 -3.51
CA THR A 32 -6.50 -3.37 -2.13
C THR A 32 -6.80 -2.05 -1.40
N LEU A 33 -6.54 -0.90 -2.03
CA LEU A 33 -6.72 0.43 -1.44
C LEU A 33 -8.05 1.08 -1.87
N PRO A 34 -8.78 1.75 -0.94
CA PRO A 34 -9.97 2.54 -1.27
C PRO A 34 -9.69 3.59 -2.36
N ARG A 35 -10.69 3.92 -3.18
CA ARG A 35 -10.55 4.85 -4.32
C ARG A 35 -10.08 6.23 -3.86
N GLU A 36 -10.56 6.69 -2.73
CA GLU A 36 -10.25 7.98 -2.12
C GLU A 36 -8.77 8.04 -1.73
N VAL A 37 -8.23 6.93 -1.21
CA VAL A 37 -6.81 6.83 -0.88
C VAL A 37 -5.97 6.86 -2.16
N ARG A 38 -6.37 6.09 -3.18
CA ARG A 38 -5.66 6.04 -4.47
C ARG A 38 -5.63 7.38 -5.19
N ALA A 39 -6.72 8.14 -5.17
CA ALA A 39 -6.77 9.47 -5.76
C ALA A 39 -5.72 10.43 -5.17
N THR A 40 -5.36 10.26 -3.90
CA THR A 40 -4.35 11.08 -3.21
C THR A 40 -2.92 10.55 -3.32
N LEU A 41 -2.73 9.33 -3.83
CA LEU A 41 -1.43 8.65 -3.82
C LEU A 41 -0.34 9.42 -4.60
N PRO A 42 -0.58 9.93 -5.82
CA PRO A 42 0.44 10.67 -6.56
C PRO A 42 0.99 11.88 -5.77
N GLN A 43 0.10 12.63 -5.11
CA GLN A 43 0.51 13.78 -4.31
C GLN A 43 1.32 13.36 -3.07
N LYS A 44 0.94 12.25 -2.42
CA LYS A 44 1.67 11.73 -1.25
C LYS A 44 3.08 11.28 -1.63
N LEU A 45 3.22 10.58 -2.75
CA LEU A 45 4.53 10.15 -3.26
C LEU A 45 5.41 11.36 -3.61
N HIS A 46 4.83 12.36 -4.29
CA HIS A 46 5.53 13.59 -4.60
C HIS A 46 6.00 14.32 -3.34
N ASN A 47 5.12 14.51 -2.36
CA ASN A 47 5.48 15.17 -1.10
C ASN A 47 6.56 14.42 -0.32
N ALA A 48 6.57 13.08 -0.37
CA ALA A 48 7.61 12.28 0.27
C ALA A 48 8.96 12.42 -0.44
N ALA A 49 8.96 12.42 -1.78
CA ALA A 49 10.16 12.60 -2.60
C ALA A 49 10.77 14.01 -2.46
N GLU A 50 9.94 15.06 -2.44
CA GLU A 50 10.39 16.44 -2.21
C GLU A 50 11.07 16.60 -0.85
N ARG A 51 10.53 15.91 0.17
CA ARG A 51 11.06 15.94 1.54
C ARG A 51 12.21 14.94 1.77
N LYS A 52 12.65 14.25 0.72
CA LYS A 52 13.68 13.19 0.76
C LYS A 52 13.42 12.12 1.83
N LEU A 53 12.15 11.79 2.06
CA LEU A 53 11.75 10.82 3.07
C LEU A 53 11.99 9.40 2.56
N PHE A 54 13.13 8.83 2.93
CA PHE A 54 13.52 7.48 2.55
C PHE A 54 13.54 7.28 1.03
N THR A 55 14.10 8.24 0.31
CA THR A 55 14.18 8.22 -1.15
C THR A 55 15.61 8.36 -1.63
N VAL A 56 15.92 7.70 -2.74
CA VAL A 56 17.15 7.89 -3.51
C VAL A 56 16.76 8.42 -4.89
N ASP A 57 17.34 9.55 -5.28
CA ASP A 57 17.16 10.09 -6.63
C ASP A 57 18.14 9.40 -7.59
N TYR A 58 17.62 8.82 -8.66
CA TYR A 58 18.42 8.30 -9.78
C TYR A 58 18.66 9.38 -10.85
N SER A 59 17.68 10.27 -11.06
CA SER A 59 17.77 11.38 -12.01
C SER A 59 16.87 12.54 -11.62
N SER A 60 17.15 13.72 -12.18
CA SER A 60 16.39 14.95 -11.94
C SER A 60 16.38 15.86 -13.18
N GLY A 61 15.51 16.88 -13.20
CA GLY A 61 15.44 17.88 -14.28
C GLY A 61 14.42 17.59 -15.40
N HIS A 62 13.66 16.49 -15.31
CA HIS A 62 12.63 16.12 -16.28
C HIS A 62 11.24 16.60 -15.89
N ALA A 63 10.34 16.68 -16.87
CA ALA A 63 8.96 17.13 -16.67
C ALA A 63 8.06 16.12 -15.94
N ARG A 64 8.48 14.84 -15.85
CA ARG A 64 7.68 13.75 -15.27
C ARG A 64 8.55 12.92 -14.35
N THR A 65 7.92 12.36 -13.32
CA THR A 65 8.59 11.55 -12.30
C THR A 65 8.02 10.14 -12.26
N LEU A 66 8.90 9.14 -12.24
CA LEU A 66 8.60 7.74 -11.99
C LEU A 66 9.01 7.40 -10.55
N TYR A 67 8.03 7.00 -9.73
CA TYR A 67 8.27 6.52 -8.37
C TYR A 67 8.38 5.00 -8.38
N VAL A 68 9.47 4.48 -7.81
CA VAL A 68 9.78 3.05 -7.83
C VAL A 68 9.97 2.54 -6.41
N PHE A 69 9.20 1.53 -6.01
CA PHE A 69 9.47 0.80 -4.78
C PHE A 69 10.38 -0.39 -5.09
N SER A 70 11.58 -0.41 -4.53
CA SER A 70 12.58 -1.42 -4.88
C SER A 70 13.28 -1.97 -3.64
N ASP A 71 13.44 -3.29 -3.59
CA ASP A 71 14.28 -3.95 -2.59
C ASP A 71 15.63 -4.31 -3.23
N PRO A 72 16.78 -3.88 -2.69
CA PRO A 72 18.09 -4.22 -3.25
C PRO A 72 18.42 -5.72 -3.20
N GLY A 73 17.76 -6.49 -2.34
CA GLY A 73 17.86 -7.96 -2.26
C GLY A 73 16.88 -8.70 -3.16
N CYS A 74 16.01 -8.01 -3.91
CA CYS A 74 15.04 -8.61 -4.82
C CYS A 74 15.64 -8.81 -6.22
N PRO A 75 15.80 -10.06 -6.71
CA PRO A 75 16.44 -10.32 -8.01
C PRO A 75 15.67 -9.73 -9.21
N ASN A 76 14.34 -9.66 -9.14
CA ASN A 76 13.54 -8.99 -10.17
C ASN A 76 13.80 -7.49 -10.19
N CYS A 77 13.99 -6.89 -9.03
CA CYS A 77 14.19 -5.47 -8.85
C CYS A 77 15.59 -5.07 -9.37
N GLN A 78 16.61 -5.87 -9.05
CA GLN A 78 17.97 -5.74 -9.62
C GLN A 78 17.97 -5.84 -11.15
N ARG A 79 17.22 -6.78 -11.72
CA ARG A 79 17.08 -6.90 -13.19
C ARG A 79 16.42 -5.68 -13.82
N LEU A 80 15.52 -5.01 -13.11
CA LEU A 80 14.85 -3.80 -13.58
C LEU A 80 15.77 -2.57 -13.59
N GLU A 81 16.87 -2.57 -12.82
CA GLU A 81 17.76 -1.41 -12.67
C GLU A 81 18.29 -0.88 -14.01
N SER A 82 18.67 -1.76 -14.94
CA SER A 82 19.12 -1.33 -16.27
C SER A 82 18.03 -0.57 -17.04
N SER A 83 16.77 -0.99 -16.93
CA SER A 83 15.66 -0.29 -17.57
C SER A 83 15.37 1.05 -16.89
N LEU A 84 15.50 1.12 -15.57
CA LEU A 84 15.37 2.40 -14.84
C LEU A 84 16.46 3.39 -15.26
N ASN A 85 17.69 2.91 -15.47
CA ASN A 85 18.80 3.73 -15.96
C ASN A 85 18.56 4.25 -17.39
N THR A 86 17.89 3.49 -18.25
CA THR A 86 17.48 4.02 -19.57
C THR A 86 16.33 5.02 -19.44
N LEU A 87 15.37 4.76 -18.54
CA LEU A 87 14.25 5.67 -18.31
C LEU A 87 14.66 6.98 -17.65
N SER A 88 15.77 7.01 -16.91
CA SER A 88 16.30 8.25 -16.32
C SER A 88 16.72 9.29 -17.36
N ASP A 89 16.89 8.92 -18.62
CA ASP A 89 17.16 9.90 -19.69
C ASP A 89 15.92 10.76 -20.03
N ALA A 90 14.72 10.29 -19.68
CA ALA A 90 13.45 10.92 -20.05
C ALA A 90 12.55 11.27 -18.86
N PHE A 91 12.82 10.72 -17.67
CA PHE A 91 12.02 10.88 -16.47
C PHE A 91 12.92 11.10 -15.25
N ASN A 92 12.43 11.83 -14.25
CA ASN A 92 13.02 11.79 -12.92
C ASN A 92 12.70 10.41 -12.34
N VAL A 93 13.70 9.63 -11.98
CA VAL A 93 13.49 8.34 -11.31
C VAL A 93 13.78 8.54 -9.83
N VAL A 94 12.78 8.29 -8.99
CA VAL A 94 12.90 8.36 -7.54
C VAL A 94 12.58 6.98 -6.96
N VAL A 95 13.56 6.41 -6.27
CA VAL A 95 13.46 5.08 -5.67
C VAL A 95 13.10 5.23 -4.19
N PHE A 96 12.05 4.54 -3.77
CA PHE A 96 11.68 4.29 -2.38
C PHE A 96 12.19 2.89 -2.00
N PRO A 97 13.31 2.78 -1.26
CA PRO A 97 13.84 1.48 -0.91
C PRO A 97 12.92 0.77 0.08
N VAL A 98 12.65 -0.52 -0.15
CA VAL A 98 11.82 -1.36 0.73
C VAL A 98 12.55 -2.65 1.09
N PRO A 99 12.58 -3.09 2.36
CA PRO A 99 13.29 -4.32 2.76
C PRO A 99 12.34 -5.53 2.90
N VAL A 100 11.54 -5.82 1.87
CA VAL A 100 10.51 -6.89 1.90
C VAL A 100 11.12 -8.28 1.64
N ILE A 101 12.05 -8.39 0.70
CA ILE A 101 12.67 -9.63 0.22
C ILE A 101 13.99 -9.90 0.94
N GLY A 102 14.93 -8.96 0.91
CA GLY A 102 16.26 -9.17 1.49
C GLY A 102 16.37 -8.84 2.98
N LYS A 103 15.29 -8.33 3.58
CA LYS A 103 15.13 -8.09 5.03
C LYS A 103 16.32 -7.30 5.61
N GLU A 104 17.01 -7.84 6.61
CA GLU A 104 18.10 -7.17 7.32
C GLU A 104 19.27 -6.84 6.40
N LYS A 105 19.55 -7.66 5.38
CA LYS A 105 20.58 -7.37 4.38
C LYS A 105 20.19 -6.16 3.52
N SER A 106 18.91 -6.04 3.17
CA SER A 106 18.42 -4.88 2.43
C SER A 106 18.48 -3.63 3.29
N ILE A 107 18.09 -3.71 4.57
CA ILE A 107 18.25 -2.57 5.50
C ILE A 107 19.70 -2.12 5.54
N ALA A 108 20.64 -3.05 5.75
CA ALA A 108 22.07 -2.73 5.81
C ALA A 108 22.60 -2.11 4.49
N ALA A 109 22.07 -2.51 3.34
CA ALA A 109 22.42 -1.93 2.04
C ALA A 109 21.79 -0.54 1.82
N ILE A 110 20.60 -0.30 2.38
CA ILE A 110 19.84 0.95 2.22
C ILE A 110 20.33 2.04 3.19
N THR A 111 20.67 1.70 4.43
CA THR A 111 21.04 2.68 5.47
C THR A 111 22.10 3.69 5.01
N PRO A 112 23.21 3.32 4.33
CA PRO A 112 24.25 4.27 3.94
C PRO A 112 23.81 5.33 2.93
N VAL A 113 22.71 5.14 2.21
CA VAL A 113 22.21 6.09 1.21
C VAL A 113 21.04 6.93 1.72
N LEU A 114 20.52 6.63 2.91
CA LEU A 114 19.39 7.34 3.53
C LEU A 114 19.76 8.13 4.80
N CYS A 115 20.99 8.00 5.29
CA CYS A 115 21.51 8.67 6.49
C CYS A 115 22.62 9.65 6.13
#